data_AF-A0A640WIF3-F1
#
_entry.id   AF-A0A640WIF3-F1
#
_cell.length_a   1.000
_cell.length_b   1.000
_cell.length_c   1.000
_cell.angle_alpha   90.00
_cell.angle_beta   90.00
_cell.angle_gamma   90.00
#
_symmetry.space_group_name_H-M   'P 1'
#
loop_
_entity.id
_entity.type
_entity.pdbx_description
1 polymer ?
#
loop_
_entity_poly.entity_id
_entity_poly.type
_entity_poly.pdbx_seq_one_letter_code
_entity_poly.pdbx_strand_id
1 'polypeptide(L)' 'MNQSHVHGPHCQHHHHEPQAPVRNTFKDVGRNDPCPCGSGKKFKKCHAG' A
#
# COMPACT_ATOMS: atom_id res chain seq x y z
N MET A 1 18.57 -4.32 19.99
CA MET A 1 17.43 -5.18 20.37
C MET A 1 16.73 -5.71 19.11
N ASN A 2 17.24 -6.78 18.50
CA ASN A 2 16.64 -7.44 17.33
C ASN A 2 16.70 -8.97 17.52
N GLN A 3 15.88 -9.47 18.45
CA GLN A 3 15.83 -10.90 18.75
C GLN A 3 15.26 -11.63 17.53
N SER A 4 16.15 -12.24 16.76
CA SER A 4 15.79 -13.17 15.69
C SER A 4 15.29 -14.45 16.37
N HIS A 5 13.98 -14.68 16.36
CA HIS A 5 13.40 -15.85 17.00
C HIS A 5 13.43 -17.06 16.05
N VAL A 6 13.55 -18.27 16.61
CA VAL A 6 13.58 -19.54 15.88
C VAL A 6 12.17 -20.15 15.88
N HIS A 7 11.63 -20.48 14.70
CA HIS A 7 10.28 -21.08 14.57
C HIS A 7 10.36 -22.60 14.70
N GLY A 8 9.50 -23.19 15.54
CA GLY A 8 9.32 -24.65 15.64
C GLY A 8 8.12 -25.13 14.80
N PRO A 9 7.90 -26.45 14.65
CA PRO A 9 6.80 -27.01 13.85
C PRO A 9 5.39 -26.72 14.40
N HIS A 10 5.26 -25.99 15.52
CA HIS A 10 4.00 -25.61 16.15
C HIS A 10 4.13 -24.24 16.85
N CYS A 11 4.33 -23.18 16.09
CA CYS A 11 4.24 -21.81 16.62
C CYS A 11 2.84 -21.22 16.37
N GLN A 12 2.23 -20.65 17.42
CA GLN A 12 0.85 -20.11 17.42
C GLN A 12 0.71 -18.70 16.81
N HIS A 13 1.58 -18.30 15.87
CA HIS A 13 1.51 -16.98 15.25
C HIS A 13 1.01 -17.06 13.82
N HIS A 14 0.15 -16.11 13.44
CA HIS A 14 -0.32 -15.99 12.06
C HIS A 14 0.81 -15.45 11.19
N HIS A 15 1.32 -16.28 10.29
CA HIS A 15 2.19 -15.81 9.22
C HIS A 15 1.35 -14.94 8.28
N HIS A 16 1.62 -13.63 8.29
CA HIS A 16 1.05 -12.71 7.31
C HIS A 16 1.75 -12.97 5.99
N GLU A 17 1.03 -13.63 5.07
CA GLU A 17 1.49 -13.82 3.69
C GLU A 17 1.96 -12.47 3.13
N PRO A 18 3.18 -12.37 2.58
CA PRO A 18 3.66 -11.11 2.04
C PRO A 18 2.76 -10.67 0.90
N GLN A 19 1.97 -9.62 1.13
CA GLN A 19 1.16 -9.01 0.09
C GLN A 19 2.08 -8.45 -1.00
N ALA A 20 1.76 -8.73 -2.25
CA ALA A 20 2.50 -8.17 -3.38
C ALA A 20 2.56 -6.63 -3.28
N PRO A 21 3.68 -6.00 -3.68
CA PRO A 21 3.81 -4.56 -3.59
C PRO A 21 2.73 -3.87 -4.44
N VAL A 22 1.97 -2.98 -3.83
CA VAL A 22 0.93 -2.20 -4.52
C VAL A 22 1.60 -1.24 -5.50
N ARG A 23 1.35 -1.42 -6.79
CA ARG A 23 1.79 -0.47 -7.82
C ARG A 23 0.87 0.74 -7.81
N ASN A 24 1.43 1.92 -7.54
CA ASN A 24 0.68 3.17 -7.68
C ASN A 24 0.43 3.46 -9.17
N THR A 25 -0.78 3.18 -9.65
CA THR A 25 -1.22 3.45 -11.02
C THR A 25 -1.21 4.94 -11.37
N PHE A 26 -1.21 5.81 -10.36
CA PHE A 26 -1.28 7.27 -10.52
C PHE A 26 0.04 7.97 -10.19
N LYS A 27 1.16 7.24 -10.25
CA LYS A 27 2.52 7.74 -9.94
C LYS A 27 2.92 9.01 -10.71
N ASP A 28 2.42 9.17 -11.93
CA ASP A 28 2.75 10.30 -12.80
C ASP A 28 1.71 11.45 -12.70
N VAL A 29 0.65 11.29 -11.90
CA VAL A 29 -0.42 12.28 -11.76
C VAL A 29 -0.03 13.31 -10.71
N GLY A 30 0.03 14.58 -11.11
CA GLY A 30 0.28 15.68 -10.19
C GLY A 30 -0.85 15.85 -9.17
N ARG A 31 -0.52 16.14 -7.90
CA ARG A 31 -1.51 16.32 -6.81
C ARG A 31 -2.63 17.33 -7.13
N ASN A 32 -2.35 18.37 -7.92
CA ASN A 32 -3.34 19.39 -8.29
C ASN A 32 -4.08 19.11 -9.61
N ASP A 33 -3.63 18.12 -10.37
CA ASP A 33 -4.22 17.73 -11.65
C ASP A 33 -5.64 17.15 -11.46
N PRO A 34 -6.54 17.22 -12.46
CA PRO A 34 -7.79 16.45 -12.43
C PRO A 34 -7.54 14.96 -12.15
N CYS A 35 -8.38 14.36 -11.30
CA CYS A 35 -8.29 12.93 -11.03
C CYS A 35 -8.59 12.11 -12.30
N PRO A 36 -7.72 11.18 -12.73
CA PRO A 36 -7.97 10.32 -13.89
C PRO A 36 -9.11 9.32 -13.67
N CYS A 37 -9.65 9.25 -12.45
CA CYS A 37 -10.84 8.49 -12.10
C CYS A 37 -12.15 9.10 -12.64
N GLY A 38 -12.12 10.27 -13.28
CA GLY A 38 -13.31 10.91 -13.86
C GLY A 38 -14.22 11.62 -12.86
N SER A 39 -13.79 11.77 -11.60
CA SER A 39 -14.61 12.39 -10.54
C SER A 39 -14.75 13.92 -10.65
N GLY A 40 -14.00 14.56 -11.55
CA GLY A 40 -13.91 16.03 -11.66
C GLY A 40 -13.19 16.72 -10.50
N LYS A 41 -12.76 15.97 -9.47
CA LYS A 41 -12.00 16.50 -8.32
C LYS A 41 -10.51 16.51 -8.63
N LYS A 42 -9.76 17.40 -7.97
CA LYS A 42 -8.28 17.38 -7.99
C LYS A 42 -7.78 16.05 -7.41
N PHE A 43 -6.68 15.51 -7.93
CA PHE A 43 -6.11 14.22 -7.50
C PHE A 43 -5.89 14.17 -5.98
N LYS A 44 -5.38 15.25 -5.38
CA LYS A 44 -5.21 15.42 -3.92
C LYS A 44 -6.48 15.36 -3.08
N LYS A 45 -7.66 15.52 -3.68
CA LYS A 45 -8.97 15.47 -3.01
C LYS A 45 -9.73 14.19 -3.37
N CYS A 46 -9.05 13.23 -3.99
CA CYS A 46 -9.65 12.00 -4.47
C CYS A 46 -8.78 10.78 -4.12
N HIS A 47 -7.72 10.52 -4.88
CA HIS A 47 -6.94 9.28 -4.80
C HIS A 47 -5.52 9.48 -4.25
N ALA A 48 -5.06 10.73 -4.07
CA ALA A 48 -3.70 11.00 -3.58
C ALA A 48 -3.54 10.95 -2.06
N GLY A 49 -4.63 10.89 -1.29
CA GLY A 49 -4.59 11.08 0.17
C GLY A 49 -4.39 12.55 0.58
#